data_AF-X1N3M1-F1
#
_entry.id   AF-X1N3M1-F1
#
_cell.length_a   1.000
_cell.length_b   1.000
_cell.length_c   1.000
_cell.angle_alpha   90.00
_cell.angle_beta   90.00
_cell.angle_gamma   90.00
#
_symmetry.space_group_name_H-M   'P 1'
#
loop_
_entity.id
_entity.type
_entity.pdbx_description
1 polymer ?
#
loop_
_entity_poly.entity_id
_entity_poly.type
_entity_poly.pdbx_seq_one_letter_code
_entity_poly.pdbx_strand_id
1 'polypeptide(L)' 'MEKLLTLKETAKILRVSERTIMRYLKSGKLKASKVGQWRIKENDLEKSVRISMAIMK' A
#
# COMPACT_ATOMS: atom_id res chain seq x y z
N MET A 1 3.31 14.14 -12.61
CA MET A 1 4.08 14.14 -11.36
C MET A 1 3.72 12.87 -10.60
N GLU A 2 4.66 11.97 -10.33
CA GLU A 2 4.34 10.74 -9.59
C GLU A 2 4.03 11.07 -8.13
N LYS A 3 2.83 10.72 -7.65
CA LYS A 3 2.43 10.94 -6.27
C LYS A 3 2.94 9.80 -5.39
N LEU A 4 3.68 10.17 -4.34
CA LEU A 4 4.26 9.24 -3.37
C LEU A 4 3.48 9.32 -2.06
N LEU A 5 2.87 8.20 -1.70
CA LEU A 5 2.06 8.02 -0.51
C LEU A 5 2.89 7.45 0.63
N THR A 6 2.60 7.89 1.85
CA THR A 6 3.07 7.28 3.09
C THR A 6 2.27 6.01 3.39
N LEU A 7 2.73 5.23 4.39
CA LEU A 7 1.97 4.10 4.93
C LEU A 7 0.57 4.53 5.40
N LYS A 8 0.49 5.67 6.10
CA LYS A 8 -0.75 6.19 6.68
C LYS A 8 -1.76 6.60 5.60
N GLU A 9 -1.30 7.30 4.57
CA GLU A 9 -2.15 7.68 3.43
C GLU A 9 -2.62 6.45 2.67
N THR A 10 -1.71 5.50 2.42
CA THR A 10 -2.05 4.23 1.78
C THR A 10 -3.09 3.43 2.56
N ALA A 11 -2.90 3.34 3.88
CA ALA A 11 -3.84 2.69 4.80
C ALA A 11 -5.23 3.35 4.74
N LYS A 12 -5.28 4.69 4.71
CA LYS A 12 -6.53 5.46 4.59
C LYS A 12 -7.23 5.21 3.26
N ILE A 13 -6.49 5.18 2.15
CA ILE A 13 -7.04 4.92 0.80
C ILE A 13 -7.60 3.51 0.71
N LEU A 14 -6.85 2.52 1.18
CA LEU A 14 -7.25 1.11 1.14
C LEU A 14 -8.20 0.70 2.26
N ARG A 15 -8.51 1.61 3.20
CA ARG A 15 -9.34 1.37 4.40
C ARG A 15 -8.89 0.15 5.22
N VAL A 16 -7.57 0.01 5.39
CA VAL A 16 -6.95 -1.05 6.21
C VAL A 16 -6.01 -0.43 7.24
N SER A 17 -5.54 -1.23 8.20
CA SER A 17 -4.53 -0.77 9.15
C SER A 17 -3.13 -0.64 8.51
N GLU A 18 -2.30 0.25 9.05
CA GLU A 18 -0.89 0.38 8.65
C GLU A 18 -0.12 -0.95 8.80
N ARG A 19 -0.49 -1.77 9.81
CA ARG A 19 0.04 -3.13 9.99
C ARG A 19 -0.24 -4.02 8.79
N THR A 20 -1.43 -3.91 8.19
CA THR A 20 -1.79 -4.64 6.97
C THR A 20 -0.97 -4.16 5.78
N ILE A 21 -0.77 -2.85 5.63
CA ILE A 21 0.12 -2.32 4.57
C ILE A 21 1.54 -2.86 4.75
N MET A 22 2.07 -2.84 5.97
CA MET A 22 3.39 -3.40 6.26
C MET A 22 3.48 -4.89 5.94
N ARG A 23 2.42 -5.67 6.20
CA ARG A 23 2.34 -7.08 5.80
C ARG A 23 2.38 -7.22 4.28
N TYR A 24 1.66 -6.37 3.54
CA TYR A 24 1.68 -6.38 2.08
C TYR A 24 3.06 -6.08 1.52
N LEU A 25 3.76 -5.09 2.06
CA LEU A 25 5.15 -4.79 1.71
C LEU A 25 6.07 -5.99 1.97
N LYS A 26 5.98 -6.60 3.17
CA LYS A 26 6.79 -7.79 3.53
C LYS A 26 6.51 -9.00 2.63
N SER A 27 5.26 -9.19 2.22
CA SER A 27 4.85 -10.29 1.34
C SER A 27 5.12 -10.03 -0.15
N GLY A 28 5.62 -8.84 -0.52
CA GLY A 28 5.82 -8.44 -1.92
C GLY A 28 4.52 -8.11 -2.68
N LYS A 29 3.36 -8.16 -2.01
CA LYS A 29 2.04 -7.80 -2.59
C LYS A 29 1.90 -6.31 -2.91
N LEU A 30 2.69 -5.47 -2.25
CA LEU A 30 2.73 -4.04 -2.49
C LEU A 30 4.19 -3.59 -2.64
N LYS A 31 4.48 -2.76 -3.63
CA LYS A 31 5.82 -2.19 -3.86
C LYS A 31 5.94 -0.83 -3.19
N ALA A 32 7.08 -0.59 -2.55
CA ALA A 32 7.44 0.69 -1.95
C ALA A 32 8.95 0.90 -1.99
N SER A 33 9.37 2.15 -1.96
CA SER A 33 10.76 2.56 -1.77
C SER A 33 10.93 3.19 -0.38
N LYS A 34 12.06 2.93 0.27
CA LYS A 34 12.36 3.54 1.58
C LYS A 34 13.29 4.74 1.37
N VAL A 35 12.75 5.94 1.52
CA VAL A 35 13.51 7.21 1.42
C VAL A 35 13.21 8.02 2.68
N GLY A 36 13.93 7.69 3.75
CA GLY A 36 13.61 8.09 5.13
C GLY A 36 12.37 7.35 5.65
N GLN A 37 11.21 7.63 5.08
CA GLN A 37 9.96 6.90 5.29
C GLN A 37 9.60 6.02 4.10
N TRP A 38 8.68 5.09 4.30
CA TRP A 38 8.12 4.29 3.21
C TRP A 38 7.32 5.18 2.26
N ARG A 39 7.66 5.09 0.98
CA ARG A 39 7.01 5.81 -0.12
C ARG A 39 6.45 4.79 -1.11
N ILE A 40 5.15 4.85 -1.30
CA ILE A 40 4.38 3.96 -2.17
C ILE A 40 3.89 4.80 -3.34
N LYS A 41 4.15 4.36 -4.58
CA LYS A 41 3.63 5.04 -5.75
C LYS A 41 2.12 4.83 -5.83
N GLU A 42 1.36 5.90 -6.00
CA GLU A 42 -0.10 5.80 -6.13
C GLU A 42 -0.52 4.88 -7.30
N ASN A 43 0.27 4.87 -8.39
CA ASN A 43 0.05 4.00 -9.54
C ASN A 43 0.25 2.49 -9.25
N ASP A 44 1.01 2.15 -8.20
CA ASP A 44 1.19 0.75 -7.75
C ASP A 44 0.04 0.30 -6.83
N LEU A 45 -0.72 1.25 -6.26
CA LEU A 45 -1.88 0.95 -5.42
C LEU A 45 -3.00 0.31 -6.22
N GLU A 46 -3.36 0.90 -7.37
CA GLU A 46 -4.46 0.45 -8.23
C GLU A 46 -4.31 -1.02 -8.63
N LYS A 47 -3.07 -1.46 -8.88
CA LYS A 47 -2.76 -2.85 -9.23
C LYS A 47 -2.96 -3.83 -8.06
N SER A 48 -2.81 -3.34 -6.84
CA SER A 48 -2.81 -4.16 -5.62
C SER A 48 -4.19 -4.34 -4.98
N VAL A 49 -5.13 -3.40 -5.20
CA VAL A 49 -6.49 -3.40 -4.59
C VAL A 49 -7.27 -4.69 -4.89
N ARG A 50 -7.01 -5.32 -6.03
CA ARG A 50 -7.71 -6.52 -6.50
C ARG A 50 -7.51 -7.75 -5.60
N ILE A 51 -6.48 -7.78 -4.77
CA ILE A 51 -6.18 -8.89 -3.86
C ILE A 51 -6.93 -8.75 -2.52
N SER A 52 -7.21 -7.51 -2.09
CA SER A 52 -7.71 -7.24 -0.73
C SER A 52 -9.22 -7.39 -0.57
N MET A 53 -10.01 -7.07 -1.61
CA MET A 53 -11.48 -7.24 -1.55
C MET A 53 -11.92 -8.70 -1.60
N ALA A 54 -11.06 -9.62 -2.05
CA ALA A 54 -11.35 -11.05 -2.09
C ALA A 54 -11.20 -11.74 -0.73
N ILE A 55 -10.46 -11.14 0.23
CA ILE A 55 -10.17 -11.75 1.54
C ILE A 55 -11.16 -11.26 2.62
N MET A 56 -11.91 -10.17 2.37
CA MET A 56 -12.96 -9.66 3.25
C MET A 56 -14.38 -10.04 2.77
N LYS A 57 -14.52 -11.15 2.05
CA LYS A 57 -15.82 -11.70 1.64
C LYS A 57 -16.04 -13.06 2.27
#